data_AF-A0A3G8YH71-F1
#
_entry.id   AF-A0A3G8YH71-F1
#
_cell.length_a   1.000
_cell.length_b   1.000
_cell.length_c   1.000
_cell.angle_alpha   90.00
_cell.angle_beta   90.00
_cell.angle_gamma   90.00
#
_symmetry.space_group_name_H-M   'P 1'
#
loop_
_entity.id
_entity.type
_entity.pdbx_description
1 polymer ?
#
loop_
_entity_poly.entity_id
_entity_poly.type
_entity_poly.pdbx_seq_one_letter_code
_entity_poly.pdbx_strand_id
1 'polypeptide(L)'
;MKGLLDGQEIRRRRENLGLTLQEVAEKAGVTRQYVSSVESNKIQLIPSGVARIIETVGLMVRFEQPGQGDFPVHFFTYGSMKPGFIRYGLVEGSLPEGHRSAVLAGYLLYDSGMDYPCLVRGARATDTVEGVVFEFTGKTIFKALELFDVIEGTQNDPPLFIRHRTVALVNGGSDQMTVPCWVYLYGQSVEGMKPVKGGNWLKEKGRRK
;
A
#
# COMPACT_ATOMS: atom_id res chain seq x y z
N MET A 1 -1.86 9.99 -21.17
CA MET A 1 -0.98 11.07 -20.69
C MET A 1 -0.64 10.76 -19.25
N LYS A 2 0.66 10.63 -18.94
CA LYS A 2 1.17 10.21 -17.62
C LYS A 2 0.98 11.35 -16.60
N GLY A 3 0.35 11.07 -15.47
CA GLY A 3 -0.01 12.06 -14.44
C GLY A 3 0.94 12.00 -13.25
N LEU A 4 2.17 12.48 -13.41
CA LEU A 4 3.08 12.75 -12.30
C LEU A 4 2.44 13.79 -11.38
N LEU A 5 2.36 13.51 -10.07
CA LEU A 5 1.91 14.52 -9.11
C LEU A 5 2.96 15.64 -9.04
N ASP A 6 2.62 16.83 -9.51
CA ASP A 6 3.49 17.99 -9.43
C ASP A 6 3.30 18.72 -8.09
N GLY A 7 4.35 18.75 -7.27
CA GLY A 7 4.40 19.50 -6.01
C GLY A 7 4.10 20.99 -6.19
N GLN A 8 4.36 21.57 -7.37
CA GLN A 8 3.98 22.95 -7.67
C GLN A 8 2.45 23.12 -7.76
N GLU A 9 1.73 22.11 -8.22
CA GLU A 9 0.26 22.16 -8.27
C GLU A 9 -0.35 22.06 -6.87
N ILE A 10 0.24 21.23 -6.00
CA ILE A 10 -0.15 21.16 -4.58
C ILE A 10 0.06 22.51 -3.89
N ARG A 11 1.22 23.12 -4.12
CA ARG A 11 1.54 24.45 -3.61
C ARG A 11 0.54 25.50 -4.07
N ARG A 12 0.28 25.55 -5.38
CA ARG A 12 -0.67 26.48 -5.98
C ARG A 12 -2.06 26.30 -5.37
N ARG A 13 -2.49 25.06 -5.15
CA ARG A 13 -3.79 24.78 -4.53
C ARG A 13 -3.82 25.19 -3.06
N ARG A 14 -2.79 24.88 -2.27
CA ARG A 14 -2.65 25.32 -0.88
C ARG A 14 -2.78 26.84 -0.78
N GLU A 15 -2.06 27.56 -1.62
CA GLU A 15 -2.04 29.03 -1.66
C GLU A 15 -3.42 29.60 -2.07
N ASN A 16 -4.10 29.00 -3.05
CA ASN A 16 -5.46 29.38 -3.43
C ASN A 16 -6.50 29.17 -2.31
N LEU A 17 -6.23 28.24 -1.39
CA LEU A 17 -7.06 27.99 -0.21
C LEU A 17 -6.68 28.87 0.99
N GLY A 18 -5.67 29.74 0.86
CA GLY A 18 -5.19 30.61 1.93
C GLY A 18 -4.50 29.87 3.07
N LEU A 19 -4.07 28.62 2.86
CA LEU A 19 -3.47 27.79 3.90
C LEU A 19 -1.95 27.98 3.96
N THR A 20 -1.42 28.07 5.18
CA THR A 20 0.03 28.00 5.43
C THR A 20 0.53 26.56 5.36
N LEU A 21 1.84 26.38 5.17
CA LEU A 21 2.47 25.06 5.26
C LEU A 21 2.23 24.37 6.61
N GLN A 22 2.16 25.15 7.69
CA GLN A 22 1.94 24.63 9.04
C GLN A 22 0.52 24.10 9.21
N GLU A 23 -0.49 24.84 8.76
CA GLU A 23 -1.89 24.40 8.84
C GLU A 23 -2.16 23.16 7.99
N VAL A 24 -1.52 23.07 6.81
CA VAL A 24 -1.59 21.86 5.99
C VAL A 24 -0.92 20.69 6.69
N ALA A 25 0.24 20.90 7.30
CA ALA A 25 0.98 19.87 8.02
C ALA A 25 0.16 19.30 9.19
N GLU A 26 -0.46 20.18 9.98
CA GLU A 26 -1.32 19.80 11.11
C GLU A 26 -2.55 19.01 10.67
N LYS A 27 -3.27 19.53 9.66
CA LYS A 27 -4.45 18.84 9.09
C LYS A 27 -4.10 17.50 8.45
N ALA A 28 -2.93 17.40 7.83
CA ALA A 28 -2.44 16.19 7.19
C ALA A 28 -1.70 15.25 8.17
N GLY A 29 -1.47 15.63 9.42
CA GLY A 29 -0.71 14.84 10.41
C GLY A 29 0.73 14.54 9.95
N VAL A 30 1.41 15.50 9.33
CA VAL A 30 2.81 15.43 8.87
C VAL A 30 3.58 16.64 9.39
N THR A 31 4.90 16.70 9.15
CA THR A 31 5.70 17.86 9.55
C THR A 31 5.64 18.98 8.51
N ARG A 32 5.82 20.24 8.93
CA ARG A 32 5.92 21.40 8.03
C ARG A 32 7.04 21.25 7.00
N GLN A 33 8.21 20.75 7.41
CA GLN A 33 9.31 20.41 6.49
C GLN A 33 8.86 19.42 5.42
N TYR A 34 8.08 18.40 5.80
CA TYR A 34 7.59 17.39 4.86
C TYR A 34 6.67 18.01 3.81
N VAL A 35 5.70 18.86 4.19
CA VAL A 35 4.85 19.59 3.22
C VAL A 35 5.72 20.43 2.27
N SER A 36 6.73 21.14 2.80
CA SER A 36 7.65 21.93 1.98
C SER A 36 8.49 21.09 1.01
N SER A 37 8.93 19.90 1.42
CA SER A 37 9.69 18.96 0.58
C SER A 37 8.83 18.35 -0.52
N VAL A 38 7.55 18.09 -0.23
CA VAL A 38 6.55 17.65 -1.21
C VAL A 38 6.29 18.74 -2.24
N GLU A 39 6.02 19.97 -1.81
CA GLU A 39 5.78 21.10 -2.73
C GLU A 39 6.98 21.45 -3.60
N SER A 40 8.19 21.20 -3.11
CA SER A 40 9.43 21.41 -3.87
C SER A 40 9.84 20.23 -4.76
N ASN A 41 8.98 19.22 -4.93
CA ASN A 41 9.25 18.01 -5.71
C ASN A 41 10.48 17.20 -5.23
N LYS A 42 10.97 17.45 -4.00
CA LYS A 42 12.06 16.68 -3.39
C LYS A 42 11.63 15.29 -2.96
N ILE A 43 10.32 15.09 -2.79
CA ILE A 43 9.70 13.80 -2.47
C ILE A 43 8.72 13.47 -3.60
N GLN A 44 9.09 12.52 -4.46
CA GLN A 44 8.25 12.02 -5.54
C GLN A 44 7.78 10.59 -5.26
N LEU A 45 6.46 10.40 -5.33
CA LEU A 45 5.69 9.15 -5.17
C LEU A 45 5.58 8.64 -3.72
N ILE A 46 4.47 7.93 -3.45
CA ILE A 46 3.50 8.20 -2.37
C ILE A 46 3.92 7.64 -1.00
N PRO A 47 4.05 8.51 0.03
CA PRO A 47 3.65 8.16 1.39
C PRO A 47 2.24 8.62 1.75
N SER A 48 1.71 8.03 2.82
CA SER A 48 0.48 8.45 3.50
C SER A 48 0.49 9.95 3.81
N GLY A 49 1.68 10.54 4.00
CA GLY A 49 1.85 11.97 4.19
C GLY A 49 1.46 12.82 2.97
N VAL A 50 1.94 12.49 1.77
CA VAL A 50 1.58 13.20 0.53
C VAL A 50 0.09 13.08 0.26
N ALA A 51 -0.47 11.90 0.48
CA ALA A 51 -1.89 11.63 0.28
C ALA A 51 -2.77 12.46 1.25
N ARG A 52 -2.38 12.57 2.52
CA ARG A 52 -3.04 13.43 3.51
C ARG A 52 -2.92 14.92 3.19
N ILE A 53 -1.78 15.36 2.65
CA ILE A 53 -1.60 16.73 2.15
C ILE A 53 -2.57 17.01 0.99
N ILE A 54 -2.64 16.10 0.01
CA ILE A 54 -3.54 16.19 -1.16
C ILE A 54 -5.01 16.34 -0.72
N GLU A 55 -5.48 15.48 0.20
CA GLU A 55 -6.85 15.57 0.73
C GLU A 55 -7.09 16.89 1.45
N THR A 56 -6.13 17.34 2.26
CA THR A 56 -6.19 18.59 3.00
C THR A 56 -6.33 19.80 2.07
N VAL A 57 -5.66 19.78 0.91
CA VAL A 57 -5.75 20.86 -0.09
C VAL A 57 -6.87 20.62 -1.12
N GLY A 58 -7.72 19.61 -0.91
CA GLY A 58 -8.88 19.32 -1.76
C GLY A 58 -8.52 19.00 -3.21
N LEU A 59 -7.38 18.33 -3.44
CA LEU A 59 -7.02 17.82 -4.75
C LEU A 59 -7.48 16.36 -4.89
N MET A 60 -8.05 16.03 -6.06
CA MET A 60 -8.21 14.64 -6.47
C MET A 60 -6.94 14.20 -7.18
N VAL A 61 -6.27 13.17 -6.67
CA VAL A 61 -5.07 12.61 -7.27
C VAL A 61 -5.33 11.18 -7.73
N ARG A 62 -5.04 10.94 -9.01
CA ARG A 62 -4.91 9.59 -9.55
C ARG A 62 -3.44 9.22 -9.46
N PHE A 63 -3.12 8.34 -8.53
CA PHE A 63 -1.77 7.82 -8.37
C PHE A 63 -1.38 6.99 -9.59
N GLU A 64 -0.26 7.33 -10.22
CA GLU A 64 0.31 6.44 -11.22
C GLU A 64 0.80 5.16 -10.55
N GLN A 65 0.47 4.03 -11.19
CA GLN A 65 1.19 2.80 -10.91
C GLN A 65 2.68 2.98 -11.24
N PRO A 66 3.59 2.20 -10.63
CA PRO A 66 4.99 2.17 -11.01
C PRO A 66 5.15 2.16 -12.53
N GLY A 67 6.06 2.99 -13.04
CA GLY A 67 6.25 3.19 -14.47
C GLY A 67 6.37 1.87 -15.22
N GLN A 68 5.88 1.84 -16.46
CA GLN A 68 5.76 0.63 -17.29
C GLN A 68 7.11 -0.09 -17.58
N GLY A 69 8.25 0.48 -17.19
CA GLY A 69 9.58 -0.11 -17.33
C GLY A 69 10.22 -0.63 -16.03
N ASP A 70 9.57 -0.48 -14.86
CA ASP A 70 10.12 -0.93 -13.58
C ASP A 70 9.21 -2.03 -12.99
N PHE A 71 9.68 -3.27 -13.01
CA PHE A 71 8.96 -4.42 -12.46
C PHE A 71 9.31 -4.52 -10.97
N PRO A 72 8.37 -4.26 -10.04
CA PRO A 72 8.69 -4.29 -8.63
C PRO A 72 9.22 -5.66 -8.23
N VAL A 73 10.40 -5.68 -7.61
CA VAL A 73 10.98 -6.89 -7.01
C VAL A 73 10.51 -7.10 -5.56
N HIS A 74 9.49 -6.34 -5.14
CA HIS A 74 8.94 -6.42 -3.80
C HIS A 74 7.49 -6.91 -3.82
N PHE A 75 7.09 -7.60 -2.75
CA PHE A 75 5.74 -8.13 -2.55
C PHE A 75 5.23 -7.72 -1.17
N PHE A 76 4.13 -6.99 -1.13
CA PHE A 76 3.44 -6.62 0.10
C PHE A 76 2.32 -7.61 0.40
N THR A 77 2.30 -8.12 1.63
CA THR A 77 1.22 -8.96 2.15
C THR A 77 0.72 -8.47 3.50
N TYR A 78 -0.58 -8.62 3.72
CA TYR A 78 -1.32 -8.10 4.88
C TYR A 78 -2.06 -9.21 5.64
N GLY A 79 -2.01 -10.46 5.14
CA GLY A 79 -2.85 -11.56 5.61
C GLY A 79 -2.09 -12.86 5.84
N SER A 80 -2.63 -13.96 5.30
CA SER A 80 -2.20 -15.35 5.56
C SER A 80 -0.77 -15.67 5.10
N MET A 81 -0.16 -14.82 4.27
CA MET A 81 1.22 -14.93 3.79
C MET A 81 2.23 -14.15 4.64
N LYS A 82 1.80 -13.42 5.69
CA LYS A 82 2.71 -12.75 6.63
C LYS A 82 3.50 -13.75 7.47
N PRO A 83 4.71 -13.39 7.95
CA PRO A 83 5.43 -14.17 8.96
C PRO A 83 4.53 -14.59 10.13
N GLY A 84 4.61 -15.87 10.50
CA GLY A 84 3.78 -16.46 11.56
C GLY A 84 2.37 -16.90 11.13
N PHE A 85 1.97 -16.69 9.87
CA PHE A 85 0.70 -17.20 9.33
C PHE A 85 0.89 -18.47 8.49
N ILE A 86 -0.20 -19.21 8.28
CA ILE A 86 -0.19 -20.56 7.73
C ILE A 86 0.43 -20.66 6.33
N ARG A 87 0.31 -19.61 5.50
CA ARG A 87 0.87 -19.59 4.13
C ARG A 87 2.27 -18.97 4.07
N TYR A 88 2.84 -18.54 5.19
CA TYR A 88 4.19 -17.96 5.24
C TYR A 88 5.25 -18.89 4.65
N GLY A 89 5.17 -20.20 4.91
CA GLY A 89 6.14 -21.17 4.38
C GLY A 89 6.21 -21.23 2.85
N LEU A 90 5.13 -20.86 2.16
CA LEU A 90 5.10 -20.76 0.70
C LEU A 90 5.87 -19.52 0.21
N VAL A 91 5.79 -18.42 0.96
CA VAL A 91 6.57 -17.21 0.67
C VAL A 91 8.05 -17.47 0.97
N GLU A 92 8.36 -18.05 2.12
CA GLU A 92 9.73 -18.41 2.51
C GLU A 92 10.38 -19.37 1.51
N GLY A 93 9.64 -20.40 1.06
CA GLY A 93 10.09 -21.31 0.00
C GLY A 93 10.28 -20.66 -1.37
N SER A 94 9.78 -19.43 -1.56
CA SER A 94 10.01 -18.63 -2.77
C SER A 94 11.32 -17.81 -2.72
N LEU A 95 12.11 -17.97 -1.66
CA LEU A 95 13.44 -17.38 -1.47
C LEU A 95 13.46 -15.84 -1.57
N PRO A 96 12.74 -15.12 -0.69
CA PRO A 96 12.94 -13.69 -0.52
C PRO A 96 14.31 -13.41 0.12
N GLU A 97 14.94 -12.29 -0.23
CA GLU A 97 16.18 -11.79 0.38
C GLU A 97 15.95 -11.31 1.82
N GLY A 98 14.71 -10.92 2.13
CA GLY A 98 14.30 -10.49 3.45
C GLY A 98 12.91 -9.86 3.45
N HIS A 99 12.48 -9.39 4.62
CA HIS A 99 11.21 -8.68 4.76
C HIS A 99 11.25 -7.65 5.89
N ARG A 100 10.35 -6.67 5.80
CA ARG A 100 10.19 -5.63 6.85
C ARG A 100 8.73 -5.20 6.99
N SER A 101 8.38 -4.73 8.18
CA SER A 101 7.05 -4.17 8.44
C SER A 101 6.78 -2.99 7.52
N ALA A 102 5.57 -2.92 7.00
CA ALA A 102 5.17 -1.92 6.04
C ALA A 102 3.68 -1.53 6.21
N VAL A 103 3.31 -0.39 5.65
CA VAL A 103 1.93 0.10 5.63
C VAL A 103 1.50 0.42 4.20
N LEU A 104 0.28 0.08 3.82
CA LEU A 104 -0.39 0.62 2.65
C LEU A 104 -1.36 1.72 3.08
N ALA A 105 -1.34 2.85 2.39
CA ALA A 105 -2.28 3.95 2.57
C ALA A 105 -3.28 4.02 1.42
N GLY A 106 -4.51 4.45 1.69
CA GLY A 106 -5.62 4.44 0.75
C GLY A 106 -6.29 3.07 0.57
N TYR A 107 -6.16 2.17 1.55
CA TYR A 107 -6.73 0.82 1.50
C TYR A 107 -7.47 0.46 2.78
N LEU A 108 -8.46 -0.42 2.65
CA LEU A 108 -9.23 -0.98 3.75
C LEU A 108 -9.16 -2.49 3.73
N LEU A 109 -9.25 -3.06 4.92
CA LEU A 109 -9.19 -4.50 5.13
C LEU A 109 -10.53 -4.99 5.67
N TYR A 110 -11.06 -6.06 5.09
CA TYR A 110 -12.27 -6.74 5.52
C TYR A 110 -11.96 -8.17 5.94
N ASP A 111 -12.73 -8.67 6.88
CA ASP A 111 -12.73 -10.07 7.28
C ASP A 111 -13.68 -10.86 6.37
N SER A 112 -13.14 -11.77 5.56
CA SER A 112 -13.94 -12.62 4.67
C SER A 112 -14.82 -13.63 5.41
N GLY A 113 -14.54 -13.88 6.71
CA GLY A 113 -15.11 -15.02 7.44
C GLY A 113 -14.43 -16.37 7.16
N MET A 114 -13.51 -16.42 6.20
CA MET A 114 -12.82 -17.64 5.73
C MET A 114 -11.34 -17.68 6.14
N ASP A 115 -11.01 -17.04 7.27
CA ASP A 115 -9.66 -16.96 7.87
C ASP A 115 -8.58 -16.33 6.99
N TYR A 116 -8.98 -15.58 5.95
CA TYR A 116 -8.12 -14.64 5.22
C TYR A 116 -8.79 -13.27 5.12
N PRO A 117 -8.01 -12.17 5.13
CA PRO A 117 -8.56 -10.85 4.95
C PRO A 117 -8.70 -10.46 3.46
N CYS A 118 -9.61 -9.53 3.17
CA CYS A 118 -9.85 -8.95 1.86
C CYS A 118 -9.37 -7.49 1.84
N LEU A 119 -8.34 -7.18 1.04
CA LEU A 119 -7.89 -5.81 0.84
C LEU A 119 -8.62 -5.17 -0.33
N VAL A 120 -9.22 -4.01 -0.10
CA VAL A 120 -9.87 -3.19 -1.14
C VAL A 120 -9.35 -1.76 -1.07
N ARG A 121 -9.59 -0.98 -2.14
CA ARG A 121 -9.30 0.46 -2.10
C ARG A 121 -10.19 1.14 -1.08
N GLY A 122 -9.58 1.95 -0.23
CA GLY A 122 -10.28 2.82 0.70
C GLY A 122 -10.91 4.00 -0.03
N ALA A 123 -11.94 4.58 0.58
CA ALA A 123 -12.51 5.83 0.11
C ALA A 123 -11.63 7.04 0.49
N ARG A 124 -10.80 6.89 1.54
CA ARG A 124 -9.92 7.94 2.05
C ARG A 124 -8.48 7.50 1.91
N ALA A 125 -7.63 8.44 1.53
CA ALA A 125 -6.19 8.24 1.45
C ALA A 125 -5.55 8.08 2.85
N THR A 126 -6.25 8.50 3.91
CA THR A 126 -5.89 8.24 5.31
C THR A 126 -6.12 6.81 5.77
N ASP A 127 -6.89 6.00 5.03
CA ASP A 127 -7.15 4.61 5.41
C ASP A 127 -5.86 3.79 5.29
N THR A 128 -5.44 3.12 6.36
CA THR A 128 -4.17 2.38 6.39
C THR A 128 -4.36 0.90 6.65
N VAL A 129 -3.51 0.08 6.03
CA VAL A 129 -3.41 -1.35 6.27
C VAL A 129 -1.96 -1.71 6.62
N GLU A 130 -1.79 -2.39 7.74
CA GLU A 130 -0.50 -2.90 8.20
C GLU A 130 -0.20 -4.24 7.54
N GLY A 131 1.07 -4.43 7.16
CA GLY A 131 1.54 -5.65 6.56
C GLY A 131 3.05 -5.75 6.58
N VAL A 132 3.56 -6.57 5.67
CA VAL A 132 4.98 -6.86 5.52
C VAL A 132 5.30 -6.76 4.03
N VAL A 133 6.41 -6.09 3.71
CA VAL A 133 6.98 -6.12 2.37
C VAL A 133 8.15 -7.08 2.35
N PHE A 134 8.11 -8.05 1.44
CA PHE A 134 9.19 -8.96 1.09
C PHE A 134 9.99 -8.39 -0.06
N GLU A 135 11.29 -8.62 -0.04
CA GLU A 135 12.24 -8.27 -1.10
C GLU A 135 12.69 -9.53 -1.82
N PHE A 136 12.71 -9.50 -3.14
CA PHE A 136 13.16 -10.58 -4.00
C PHE A 136 14.24 -10.06 -4.95
N THR A 137 14.96 -10.97 -5.58
CA THR A 137 15.78 -10.62 -6.74
C THR A 137 14.91 -10.55 -7.99
N GLY A 138 15.41 -9.88 -9.03
CA GLY A 138 14.76 -9.92 -10.35
C GLY A 138 14.61 -11.33 -10.94
N LYS A 139 15.37 -12.33 -10.45
CA LYS A 139 15.28 -13.73 -10.89
C LYS A 139 14.21 -14.52 -10.13
N THR A 140 13.97 -14.21 -8.85
CA THR A 140 13.07 -15.00 -7.99
C THR A 140 11.64 -14.45 -7.97
N ILE A 141 11.46 -13.14 -8.17
CA ILE A 141 10.14 -12.50 -8.08
C ILE A 141 9.11 -13.08 -9.06
N PHE A 142 9.48 -13.39 -10.29
CA PHE A 142 8.52 -13.89 -11.30
C PHE A 142 7.93 -15.25 -10.88
N LYS A 143 8.77 -16.18 -10.46
CA LYS A 143 8.32 -17.51 -9.99
C LYS A 143 7.50 -17.42 -8.72
N ALA A 144 7.90 -16.54 -7.79
CA ALA A 144 7.14 -16.28 -6.57
C ALA A 144 5.73 -15.78 -6.91
N LEU A 145 5.64 -14.81 -7.82
CA LEU A 145 4.38 -14.21 -8.25
C LEU A 145 3.47 -15.20 -9.01
N GLU A 146 4.01 -16.10 -9.82
CA GLU A 146 3.23 -17.20 -10.45
C GLU A 146 2.62 -18.13 -9.39
N LEU A 147 3.39 -18.52 -8.38
CA LEU A 147 2.89 -19.32 -7.27
C LEU A 147 1.80 -18.56 -6.49
N PHE A 148 2.02 -17.29 -6.20
CA PHE A 148 1.08 -16.47 -5.45
C PHE A 148 -0.22 -16.22 -6.23
N ASP A 149 -0.15 -16.06 -7.55
CA ASP A 149 -1.31 -15.94 -8.44
C ASP A 149 -2.24 -17.16 -8.33
N VAL A 150 -1.66 -18.37 -8.18
CA VAL A 150 -2.41 -19.62 -7.96
C VAL A 150 -3.03 -19.63 -6.56
N ILE A 151 -2.26 -19.29 -5.53
CA ILE A 151 -2.73 -19.25 -4.13
C ILE A 151 -3.92 -18.29 -3.97
N GLU A 152 -3.86 -17.15 -4.66
CA GLU A 152 -4.85 -16.07 -4.55
C GLU A 152 -5.97 -16.19 -5.60
N GLY A 153 -6.01 -17.27 -6.37
CA GLY A 153 -7.11 -17.55 -7.31
C GLY A 153 -7.29 -16.46 -8.36
N THR A 154 -6.19 -15.88 -8.85
CA THR A 154 -6.22 -14.78 -9.83
C THR A 154 -6.75 -15.21 -11.20
N GLN A 155 -6.68 -16.51 -11.51
CA GLN A 155 -7.17 -17.11 -12.75
C GLN A 155 -8.56 -17.75 -12.59
N ASN A 156 -9.22 -17.60 -11.43
CA ASN A 156 -10.60 -18.06 -11.26
C ASN A 156 -11.56 -17.20 -12.10
N ASP A 157 -12.76 -17.71 -12.35
CA ASP A 157 -13.84 -16.97 -13.02
C ASP A 157 -15.08 -16.90 -12.11
N PRO A 158 -15.37 -15.73 -11.48
CA PRO A 158 -14.56 -14.52 -11.47
C PRO A 158 -13.28 -14.66 -10.59
N PRO A 159 -12.24 -13.84 -10.82
CA PRO A 159 -11.02 -13.86 -10.02
C PRO A 159 -11.30 -13.62 -8.54
N LEU A 160 -10.67 -14.40 -7.65
CA LEU A 160 -10.83 -14.20 -6.21
C LEU A 160 -10.05 -12.96 -5.74
N PHE A 161 -8.81 -12.82 -6.20
CA PHE A 161 -8.00 -11.62 -6.04
C PHE A 161 -7.43 -11.17 -7.39
N ILE A 162 -7.03 -9.91 -7.45
CA ILE A 162 -6.38 -9.27 -8.59
C ILE A 162 -5.01 -8.79 -8.12
N ARG A 163 -3.95 -9.23 -8.81
CA ARG A 163 -2.60 -8.72 -8.57
C ARG A 163 -2.51 -7.26 -9.02
N HIS A 164 -2.03 -6.41 -8.13
CA HIS A 164 -1.97 -4.97 -8.31
C HIS A 164 -0.59 -4.42 -7.95
N ARG A 165 -0.11 -3.39 -8.66
CA ARG A 165 1.10 -2.66 -8.29
C ARG A 165 0.75 -1.45 -7.45
N THR A 166 1.46 -1.28 -6.35
CA THR A 166 1.28 -0.17 -5.41
C THR A 166 2.63 0.24 -4.81
N VAL A 167 2.59 1.18 -3.86
CA VAL A 167 3.73 1.60 -3.05
C VAL A 167 3.42 1.34 -1.59
N ALA A 168 4.32 0.63 -0.91
CA ALA A 168 4.26 0.40 0.53
C ALA A 168 5.20 1.35 1.28
N LEU A 169 4.82 1.68 2.50
CA LEU A 169 5.56 2.60 3.37
C LEU A 169 6.32 1.77 4.39
N VAL A 170 7.63 1.96 4.44
CA VAL A 170 8.50 1.29 5.39
C VAL A 170 9.17 2.34 6.27
N ASN A 171 9.21 2.09 7.57
CA ASN A 171 9.90 2.97 8.50
C ASN A 171 11.41 2.78 8.33
N GLY A 172 12.11 3.83 7.92
CA GLY A 172 13.57 3.85 7.70
C GLY A 172 14.34 4.63 8.76
N GLY A 173 13.77 4.81 9.97
CA GLY A 173 14.32 5.69 11.01
C GLY A 173 13.52 7.00 11.10
N SER A 174 14.18 8.15 10.96
CA SER A 174 13.54 9.47 10.98
C SER A 174 12.70 9.77 9.73
N ASP A 175 12.94 9.04 8.63
CA ASP A 175 12.23 9.20 7.37
C ASP A 175 11.43 7.94 6.98
N GLN A 176 10.26 8.16 6.42
CA GLN A 176 9.40 7.12 5.86
C GLN A 176 9.82 6.87 4.40
N MET A 177 10.29 5.67 4.11
CA MET A 177 10.68 5.27 2.75
C MET A 177 9.51 4.63 2.01
N THR A 178 9.49 4.79 0.69
CA THR A 178 8.50 4.21 -0.21
C THR A 178 9.08 3.04 -1.00
N VAL A 179 8.34 1.95 -1.08
CA VAL A 179 8.76 0.71 -1.73
C VAL A 179 7.71 0.30 -2.77
N PRO A 180 7.99 0.44 -4.08
CA PRO A 180 7.13 -0.13 -5.11
C PRO A 180 7.03 -1.63 -4.92
N CYS A 181 5.81 -2.17 -4.89
CA CYS A 181 5.56 -3.58 -4.64
C CYS A 181 4.29 -4.10 -5.33
N TRP A 182 4.21 -5.42 -5.44
CA TRP A 182 2.99 -6.13 -5.79
C TRP A 182 2.14 -6.40 -4.55
N VAL A 183 0.82 -6.35 -4.70
CA VAL A 183 -0.17 -6.70 -3.66
C VAL A 183 -1.37 -7.37 -4.32
N TYR A 184 -2.09 -8.21 -3.58
CA TYR A 184 -3.35 -8.79 -4.04
C TYR A 184 -4.54 -7.99 -3.51
N LEU A 185 -5.42 -7.52 -4.39
CA LEU A 185 -6.68 -6.86 -4.03
C LEU A 185 -7.83 -7.85 -4.18
N TYR A 186 -8.79 -7.82 -3.26
CA TYR A 186 -9.95 -8.69 -3.36
C TYR A 186 -10.79 -8.32 -4.59
N GLY A 187 -11.09 -9.31 -5.43
CA GLY A 187 -11.73 -9.14 -6.74
C GLY A 187 -13.25 -9.21 -6.71
N GLN A 188 -13.85 -9.55 -5.57
CA GLN A 188 -15.30 -9.76 -5.43
C GLN A 188 -15.94 -8.73 -4.48
N SER A 189 -17.26 -8.81 -4.30
CA SER A 189 -18.00 -7.91 -3.41
C SER A 189 -17.63 -8.12 -1.94
N VAL A 190 -17.41 -7.02 -1.22
CA VAL A 190 -17.21 -7.01 0.24
C VAL A 190 -18.52 -6.77 1.02
N GLU A 191 -19.66 -6.80 0.33
CA GLU A 191 -20.97 -6.63 0.95
C GLU A 191 -21.20 -7.67 2.06
N GLY A 192 -21.64 -7.21 3.24
CA GLY A 192 -21.84 -8.07 4.42
C GLY A 192 -20.57 -8.45 5.18
N MET A 193 -19.37 -8.14 4.66
CA MET A 193 -18.11 -8.39 5.36
C MET A 193 -17.85 -7.37 6.46
N LYS A 194 -17.18 -7.80 7.54
CA LYS A 194 -16.83 -6.90 8.66
C LYS A 194 -15.51 -6.20 8.38
N PRO A 195 -15.43 -4.86 8.50
CA PRO A 195 -14.15 -4.17 8.38
C PRO A 195 -13.22 -4.55 9.53
N VAL A 196 -11.94 -4.76 9.24
CA VAL A 196 -10.90 -5.03 10.23
C VAL A 196 -10.46 -3.70 10.83
N LYS A 197 -10.81 -3.48 12.09
CA LYS A 197 -10.49 -2.24 12.81
C LYS A 197 -8.97 -2.01 12.84
N GLY A 198 -8.54 -0.81 12.46
CA GLY A 198 -7.12 -0.43 12.45
C GLY A 198 -6.30 -1.03 11.31
N GLY A 199 -6.90 -1.80 10.40
CA GLY A 199 -6.21 -2.31 9.22
C GLY A 199 -5.10 -3.33 9.50
N ASN A 200 -5.06 -3.94 10.68
CA ASN A 200 -4.08 -4.96 11.03
C ASN A 200 -4.75 -6.33 11.22
N TRP A 201 -4.38 -7.30 10.39
CA TRP A 201 -4.88 -8.67 10.49
C TRP A 201 -4.15 -9.47 11.58
N LEU A 202 -4.86 -9.84 12.64
CA LEU A 202 -4.29 -10.50 13.83
C LEU A 202 -4.98 -11.84 14.19
N LYS A 203 -5.83 -12.41 13.32
CA LYS A 203 -6.60 -13.62 13.66
C LYS A 203 -5.71 -14.83 13.96
N GLU A 204 -5.86 -15.37 15.17
CA GLU A 204 -5.14 -16.56 15.67
C GLU A 204 -5.37 -17.82 14.82
N LYS A 205 -6.58 -18.04 14.31
CA LYS A 205 -6.89 -19.22 13.48
C LYS A 205 -6.05 -19.32 12.21
N GLY A 206 -5.57 -18.18 11.69
CA GLY A 206 -4.70 -18.13 10.52
C GLY A 206 -3.21 -18.28 10.86
N ARG A 207 -2.84 -18.38 12.13
CA ARG A 207 -1.43 -18.50 12.56
C ARG A 207 -0.92 -19.93 12.40
N ARG A 208 0.38 -20.04 12.09
CA ARG A 208 1.10 -21.31 12.11
C ARG A 208 1.18 -21.78 13.56
N LYS A 209 0.76 -23.02 13.82
CA LYS A 209 0.92 -23.67 15.13
C LYS A 209 2.36 -24.14 15.32
#